data_AF-A0A9P5PCA2-F1
#
_entry.id   AF-A0A9P5PCA2-F1
#
_cell.length_a   1.000
_cell.length_b   1.000
_cell.length_c   1.000
_cell.angle_alpha   90.00
_cell.angle_beta   90.00
_cell.angle_gamma   90.00
#
_symmetry.space_group_name_H-M   'P 1'
#
loop_
_entity.id
_entity.type
_entity.pdbx_description
1 polymer ?
#
loop_
_entity_poly.entity_id
_entity_poly.type
_entity_poly.pdbx_seq_one_letter_code
_entity_poly.pdbx_strand_id
1 'polypeptide(L)'
;VGAFVESIEDADLLFHAGIPVWIVRRVNDCPNPRVDEVVSVIRESLTRQIQLHCGYTLDCTDFTPAAQIVYIGLANKVERYIAMASYLQLQFQPVSLFGVMEPRRSNS
;
A
#
# COMPACT_ATOMS: atom_id res chain seq x y z
N VAL A 1 -0.13 -10.99 7.46
CA VAL A 1 -1.49 -11.08 8.04
C VAL A 1 -1.81 -9.69 8.58
N GLY A 2 -2.98 -9.13 8.29
CA GLY A 2 -3.36 -7.79 8.77
C GLY A 2 -4.76 -7.82 9.41
N ALA A 3 -5.26 -6.67 9.84
CA ALA A 3 -6.48 -6.56 10.63
C ALA A 3 -7.62 -5.85 9.87
N PHE A 4 -8.84 -6.38 10.01
CA PHE A 4 -10.06 -5.70 9.60
C PHE A 4 -10.66 -5.03 10.83
N VAL A 5 -10.91 -3.73 10.75
CA VAL A 5 -11.44 -2.94 11.88
C VAL A 5 -12.57 -2.04 11.42
N GLU A 6 -13.56 -1.84 12.28
CA GLU A 6 -14.68 -0.94 12.00
C GLU A 6 -14.44 0.46 12.58
N SER A 7 -13.66 0.56 13.67
CA SER A 7 -13.26 1.83 14.27
C SER A 7 -12.04 2.45 13.58
N ILE A 8 -12.07 3.77 13.45
CA ILE A 8 -10.92 4.57 12.99
C ILE A 8 -9.85 4.63 14.09
N GLU A 9 -10.21 4.66 15.37
CA GLU A 9 -9.25 4.69 16.46
C GLU A 9 -8.43 3.39 16.51
N ASP A 10 -9.11 2.24 16.35
CA ASP A 10 -8.44 0.94 16.29
C ASP A 10 -7.54 0.84 15.04
N ALA A 11 -7.96 1.45 13.93
CA ALA A 11 -7.18 1.47 12.71
C ALA A 11 -5.88 2.28 12.87
N ASP A 12 -5.98 3.45 13.51
CA ASP A 12 -4.85 4.34 13.75
C ASP A 12 -3.80 3.69 14.65
N LEU A 13 -4.26 3.06 15.74
CA LEU A 13 -3.40 2.32 16.65
C LEU A 13 -2.65 1.18 15.95
N LEU A 14 -3.36 0.36 15.17
CA LEU A 14 -2.76 -0.79 14.47
C LEU A 14 -1.83 -0.35 13.33
N PHE A 15 -2.16 0.75 12.65
CA PHE A 15 -1.32 1.32 11.62
C PHE A 15 0.02 1.79 12.21
N HIS A 16 0.00 2.49 13.35
CA HIS A 16 1.20 2.90 14.06
C HIS A 16 1.98 1.73 14.68
N ALA A 17 1.32 0.60 14.94
CA ALA A 17 1.98 -0.65 15.31
C ALA A 17 2.61 -1.40 14.12
N GLY A 18 2.51 -0.88 12.89
CA GLY A 18 3.07 -1.49 11.69
C GLY A 18 2.26 -2.66 11.14
N ILE A 19 1.01 -2.82 11.58
CA ILE A 19 0.10 -3.87 11.13
C ILE A 19 -0.71 -3.31 9.96
N PRO A 20 -0.74 -3.97 8.78
CA PRO A 20 -1.64 -3.56 7.70
C PRO A 20 -3.11 -3.62 8.14
N VAL A 21 -3.84 -2.52 7.92
CA VAL A 21 -5.23 -2.37 8.38
C VAL A 21 -6.18 -2.14 7.20
N TRP A 22 -7.36 -2.77 7.24
CA TRP A 22 -8.48 -2.53 6.35
C TRP A 22 -9.70 -2.06 7.14
N ILE A 23 -10.14 -0.82 6.89
CA ILE A 23 -11.34 -0.29 7.55
C ILE A 23 -12.59 -0.84 6.87
N VAL A 24 -13.44 -1.52 7.64
CA VAL A 24 -14.74 -2.01 7.21
C VAL A 24 -15.80 -1.00 7.62
N ARG A 25 -16.48 -0.39 6.64
CA ARG A 25 -17.62 0.51 6.89
C ARG A 25 -18.89 -0.07 6.30
N ARG A 26 -20.02 0.16 6.96
CA ARG A 26 -21.32 -0.14 6.36
C ARG A 26 -21.52 0.78 5.17
N VAL A 27 -22.10 0.24 4.11
CA VAL A 27 -22.36 0.98 2.86
C VAL A 27 -23.18 2.24 3.13
N ASN A 28 -24.11 2.19 4.09
CA ASN A 28 -24.95 3.32 4.48
C ASN A 28 -24.19 4.46 5.18
N ASP A 29 -23.04 4.15 5.79
CA ASP A 29 -22.20 5.11 6.53
C ASP A 29 -21.11 5.71 5.63
N CYS A 30 -20.98 5.22 4.39
CA CYS A 30 -20.15 5.83 3.36
C CYS A 30 -20.99 6.84 2.58
N PRO A 31 -20.64 8.15 2.56
CA PRO A 31 -21.31 9.12 1.73
C PRO A 31 -21.12 8.72 0.26
N ASN A 32 -22.15 8.12 -0.32
CA ASN A 32 -22.31 7.70 -1.71
C ASN A 32 -21.00 7.54 -2.50
N PRO A 33 -20.40 6.32 -2.58
CA PRO A 33 -19.55 6.02 -3.70
C PRO A 33 -20.45 5.92 -4.94
N ARG A 34 -20.72 7.04 -5.62
CA ARG A 34 -21.32 6.99 -6.96
C ARG A 34 -20.27 6.37 -7.88
N VAL A 35 -20.34 5.05 -8.03
CA VAL A 35 -19.51 4.29 -8.99
C VAL A 35 -19.72 4.81 -10.42
N ASP A 36 -20.85 5.47 -10.66
CA ASP A 36 -21.27 6.00 -11.94
C ASP A 36 -20.69 7.40 -12.24
N GLU A 37 -20.10 8.06 -11.23
CA GLU A 37 -19.53 9.39 -11.37
C GLU A 37 -18.02 9.27 -11.54
N VAL A 38 -17.52 9.58 -12.74
CA VAL A 38 -16.08 9.70 -12.99
C VAL A 38 -15.58 10.92 -12.23
N VAL A 39 -15.20 10.70 -10.96
CA VAL A 39 -14.51 11.72 -10.18
C VAL A 39 -13.15 11.96 -10.84
N SER A 40 -12.76 13.22 -10.96
CA SER A 40 -11.43 13.57 -11.45
C SER A 40 -10.38 12.82 -10.63
N VAL A 41 -9.53 12.04 -11.32
CA VAL A 41 -8.43 11.31 -10.67
C VAL A 41 -7.68 12.29 -9.77
N ILE A 42 -7.55 11.93 -8.49
CA ILE A 42 -6.73 12.67 -7.54
C ILE A 42 -5.31 12.68 -8.11
N ARG A 43 -4.87 13.84 -8.60
CA ARG A 43 -3.55 14.04 -9.18
C ARG A 43 -2.71 14.83 -8.22
N GLU A 44 -1.50 14.36 -8.01
CA GLU A 44 -0.45 15.12 -7.36
C GLU A 44 -0.19 16.41 -8.16
N SER A 45 -0.17 17.54 -7.46
CA SER A 45 0.19 18.83 -8.04
C SER A 45 1.70 18.89 -8.34
N LEU A 46 2.11 19.88 -9.13
CA LEU A 46 3.53 20.09 -9.46
C LEU A 46 4.43 20.29 -8.23
N THR A 47 3.86 20.67 -7.09
CA THR A 47 4.54 20.85 -5.81
C THR A 47 4.52 19.60 -4.92
N ARG A 48 4.16 18.44 -5.48
CA ARG A 48 4.00 17.18 -4.73
C ARG A 48 2.96 17.27 -3.63
N GLN A 49 1.84 17.93 -3.89
CA GLN A 49 0.75 18.05 -2.93
C GLN A 49 -0.54 17.54 -3.54
N ILE A 50 -1.32 16.82 -2.74
CA ILE A 50 -2.64 16.34 -3.13
C ILE A 50 -3.68 17.12 -2.36
N GLN A 51 -4.54 17.84 -3.06
CA GLN A 51 -5.65 18.55 -2.43
C GLN A 51 -6.88 17.63 -2.37
N LEU A 52 -7.34 17.35 -1.16
CA LEU A 52 -8.50 16.53 -0.89
C LEU A 52 -9.77 17.38 -0.97
N HIS A 53 -10.90 16.75 -1.28
CA HIS A 53 -12.21 17.40 -1.36
C HIS A 53 -12.66 18.05 -0.05
N CYS A 54 -12.10 17.64 1.09
CA CYS A 54 -12.35 18.22 2.41
C CYS A 54 -11.54 19.51 2.69
N GLY A 55 -10.82 20.04 1.70
CA GLY A 55 -9.97 21.22 1.85
C GLY A 55 -8.63 20.95 2.54
N TYR A 56 -8.35 19.69 2.87
CA TYR A 56 -7.08 19.25 3.41
C TYR A 56 -6.05 19.05 2.29
N THR A 57 -4.81 19.46 2.52
CA THR A 57 -3.70 19.24 1.59
C THR A 57 -2.76 18.20 2.17
N LEU A 58 -2.58 17.10 1.43
CA LEU A 58 -1.63 16.05 1.77
C LEU A 58 -0.29 16.38 1.11
N ASP A 59 0.76 16.47 1.93
CA ASP A 59 2.11 16.72 1.45
C ASP A 59 2.79 15.41 1.05
N CYS A 60 3.21 15.31 -0.22
CA CYS A 60 3.87 14.15 -0.80
C CYS A 60 5.37 14.42 -1.06
N THR A 61 5.94 15.54 -0.58
CA THR A 61 7.37 15.84 -0.76
C THR A 61 8.29 14.75 -0.24
N ASP A 62 7.84 14.03 0.79
CA ASP A 62 8.62 13.06 1.54
C ASP A 62 8.76 11.71 0.82
N PHE A 63 8.02 11.50 -0.28
CA PHE A 63 8.06 10.29 -1.10
C PHE A 63 9.28 10.26 -2.04
N THR A 64 10.46 10.57 -1.52
CA THR A 64 11.74 10.33 -2.21
C THR A 64 12.47 9.16 -1.57
N PRO A 65 12.72 8.06 -2.31
CA PRO A 65 12.47 7.87 -3.73
C PRO A 65 10.98 7.63 -4.07
N ALA A 66 10.60 7.94 -5.31
CA ALA A 66 9.26 7.70 -5.82
C ALA A 66 8.83 6.25 -5.54
N ALA A 67 7.63 6.06 -4.99
CA ALA A 67 7.13 4.74 -4.63
C ALA A 67 7.20 3.80 -5.84
N GLN A 68 7.82 2.63 -5.65
CA GLN A 68 7.97 1.65 -6.72
C GLN A 68 6.59 1.20 -7.21
N ILE A 69 6.34 1.32 -8.50
CA ILE A 69 5.13 0.78 -9.12
C ILE A 69 5.21 -0.75 -9.08
N VAL A 70 4.38 -1.37 -8.26
CA VAL A 70 4.38 -2.83 -8.06
C VAL A 70 3.61 -3.58 -9.15
N TYR A 71 2.57 -2.96 -9.73
CA TYR A 71 1.75 -3.57 -10.78
C TYR A 71 1.04 -2.52 -11.63
N ILE A 72 0.92 -2.78 -12.94
CA ILE A 72 0.13 -1.98 -13.88
C ILE A 72 -0.85 -2.91 -14.59
N GLY A 73 -2.16 -2.69 -14.42
CA GLY A 73 -3.21 -3.51 -15.01
C GLY A 73 -4.55 -3.38 -14.29
N LEU A 74 -5.53 -4.20 -14.68
CA LEU A 74 -6.87 -4.17 -14.09
C LEU A 74 -6.85 -4.66 -12.63
N ALA A 75 -7.61 -3.99 -11.78
CA ALA A 75 -7.65 -4.25 -10.34
C ALA A 75 -8.17 -5.66 -9.97
N ASN A 76 -8.94 -6.30 -10.85
CA ASN A 76 -9.59 -7.60 -10.61
C ASN A 76 -8.75 -8.81 -11.07
N LYS A 77 -7.49 -8.59 -11.44
CA LYS A 77 -6.58 -9.61 -11.98
C LYS A 77 -5.76 -10.28 -10.87
N VAL A 78 -5.61 -11.61 -10.95
CA VAL A 78 -4.88 -12.38 -9.92
C VAL A 78 -3.40 -11.98 -9.87
N GLU A 79 -2.88 -11.56 -11.02
CA GLU A 79 -1.53 -11.07 -11.25
C GLU A 79 -1.21 -9.86 -10.37
N ARG A 80 -2.21 -9.01 -10.06
CA ARG A 80 -2.06 -7.91 -9.12
C ARG A 80 -1.67 -8.41 -7.74
N TYR A 81 -2.39 -9.40 -7.23
CA TYR A 81 -2.16 -9.93 -5.89
C TYR A 81 -0.82 -10.68 -5.80
N ILE A 82 -0.43 -11.38 -6.86
CA ILE A 82 0.89 -12.02 -6.94
C ILE A 82 2.00 -10.97 -6.89
N ALA A 83 1.92 -9.93 -7.72
CA ALA A 83 2.91 -8.85 -7.75
C ALA A 83 3.02 -8.12 -6.40
N MET A 84 1.89 -7.84 -5.75
CA MET A 84 1.85 -7.27 -4.39
C MET A 84 2.51 -8.20 -3.37
N ALA A 85 2.20 -9.50 -3.39
CA ALA A 85 2.79 -10.48 -2.47
C ALA A 85 4.32 -10.59 -2.65
N SER A 86 4.80 -10.62 -3.89
CA SER A 86 6.23 -10.64 -4.20
C SER A 86 6.94 -9.37 -3.74
N TYR A 87 6.33 -8.20 -3.92
CA TYR A 87 6.89 -6.94 -3.44
C TYR A 87 7.02 -6.90 -1.92
N LEU A 88 5.98 -7.34 -1.19
CA LEU A 88 6.03 -7.45 0.26
C LEU A 88 7.11 -8.43 0.72
N GLN A 89 7.26 -9.58 0.05
CA GLN A 89 8.34 -10.52 0.37
C GLN A 89 9.73 -9.89 0.22
N LEU A 90 9.95 -9.07 -0.81
CA LEU A 90 11.23 -8.38 -1.03
C LEU A 90 11.49 -7.28 0.02
N GLN A 91 10.45 -6.51 0.38
CA GLN A 91 10.57 -5.42 1.37
C GLN A 91 10.74 -5.93 2.80
N PHE A 92 10.08 -7.03 3.15
CA PHE A 92 10.10 -7.61 4.50
C PHE A 92 11.06 -8.80 4.63
N GLN A 93 11.93 -9.02 3.65
CA GLN A 93 13.04 -9.95 3.82
C GLN A 93 13.97 -9.40 4.91
N PRO A 94 14.20 -10.12 6.02
CA PRO A 94 15.27 -9.74 6.92
C PRO A 94 16.57 -9.79 6.12
N VAL A 95 17.32 -8.69 6.11
CA VAL A 95 18.73 -8.72 5.68
C VAL A 95 19.39 -9.76 6.57
N SER A 96 19.67 -10.93 6.00
CA SER A 96 20.41 -11.96 6.72
C SER A 96 21.82 -11.43 6.91
N LEU A 97 22.11 -10.85 8.08
CA LEU A 97 23.43 -10.37 8.49
C LEU A 97 24.45 -11.51 8.64
N PHE A 98 24.05 -12.76 8.37
CA PHE A 98 24.92 -13.91 8.34
C PHE A 98 25.13 -14.40 6.90
N GLY A 99 26.24 -13.91 6.33
CA GLY A 99 27.19 -14.67 5.52
C GLY A 99 26.64 -15.62 4.46
N VAL A 100 26.87 -15.25 3.21
CA VAL A 100 26.98 -16.14 2.05
C VAL A 100 27.78 -17.39 2.44
N MET A 101 27.10 -18.53 2.58
CA MET A 101 27.71 -19.83 2.32
C MET A 101 27.14 -20.34 1.00
N GLU A 102 27.82 -20.00 -0.09
CA GLU A 102 27.74 -20.83 -1.28
C GLU A 102 28.27 -22.23 -0.91
N PRO A 103 27.52 -23.31 -1.12
CA PRO A 103 28.11 -24.63 -1.10
C PRO A 103 29.02 -24.73 -2.33
N ARG A 104 30.35 -24.71 -2.10
CA ARG A 104 31.32 -25.12 -3.11
C ARG A 104 30.92 -26.52 -3.59
N ARG A 105 30.40 -26.62 -4.81
CA ARG A 105 30.26 -27.89 -5.51
C ARG A 105 31.67 -28.45 -5.69
N SER A 106 32.01 -29.47 -4.90
CA SER A 106 33.14 -30.35 -5.19
C SER A 106 32.75 -31.21 -6.39
N ASN A 107 33.37 -30.94 -7.54
CA ASN A 107 33.36 -31.90 -8.65
C ASN A 107 34.23 -33.10 -8.23
N SER A 108 33.64 -34.29 -8.24
CA SER A 108 34.34 -35.57 -8.37
C SER A 108 33.90 -36.23 -9.65
#